data_AF-A0A6B3F0S0-F1
#
_entry.id   AF-A0A6B3F0S0-F1
#
_cell.length_a   1.000
_cell.length_b   1.000
_cell.length_c   1.000
_cell.angle_alpha   90.00
_cell.angle_beta   90.00
_cell.angle_gamma   90.00
#
_symmetry.space_group_name_H-M   'P 1'
#
loop_
_entity.id
_entity.type
_entity.pdbx_description
1 polymer ?
#
loop_
_entity_poly.entity_id
_entity_poly.type
_entity_poly.pdbx_seq_one_letter_code
_entity_poly.pdbx_strand_id
1 'polypeptide(L)'
;MWTFKQSHVAAFRAAAEKFTAETGTKVNIQAYTPDDAFSTKIQAAARTNDLPDVMEVHAKGEDFGLGGAGLVADLSGDVDEEWLDRFIPQVREDGTVMKSDYEDSLAEGSKTLGVEEGDRYSVPVTVGTQGMVYLNKDRAAKAGITEPPTTWEDFIADLGKLKKEFGGRGGLTIGLKSPSTAMEWIMQPMAYGLL
;
A
#
# COMPACT_ATOMS: atom_id res chain seq x y z
N MET A 1 1.00 6.03 16.98
CA MET A 1 1.04 5.68 15.56
C MET A 1 0.35 4.34 15.30
N TRP A 2 -0.59 4.30 14.36
CA TRP A 2 -1.13 3.03 13.86
C TRP A 2 -0.52 2.64 12.50
N THR A 3 -0.42 1.33 12.24
CA THR A 3 0.01 0.74 10.96
C THR A 3 -0.82 -0.50 10.65
N PHE A 4 -0.89 -0.90 9.38
CA PHE A 4 -1.49 -2.17 8.96
C PHE A 4 -0.49 -3.28 8.67
N LYS A 5 0.80 -2.95 8.62
CA LYS A 5 1.87 -3.88 8.22
C LYS A 5 2.69 -4.31 9.43
N GLN A 6 2.52 -5.57 9.84
CA GLN A 6 3.35 -6.18 10.90
C GLN A 6 4.86 -6.12 10.57
N SER A 7 5.22 -6.18 9.29
CA SER A 7 6.60 -6.04 8.83
C SER A 7 7.19 -4.66 9.09
N HIS A 8 6.39 -3.60 9.23
CA HIS A 8 6.87 -2.24 9.50
C HIS A 8 7.18 -2.00 10.98
N VAL A 9 6.57 -2.77 11.88
CA VAL A 9 6.60 -2.51 13.33
C VAL A 9 8.02 -2.41 13.88
N ALA A 10 8.93 -3.29 13.46
CA ALA A 10 10.32 -3.27 13.93
C ALA A 10 11.05 -1.98 13.50
N ALA A 11 10.91 -1.59 12.23
CA ALA A 11 11.54 -0.38 11.70
C ALA A 11 10.97 0.89 12.36
N PHE A 12 9.66 0.96 12.55
CA PHE A 12 9.03 2.10 13.23
C PHE A 12 9.38 2.19 14.70
N ARG A 13 9.53 1.06 15.41
CA ARG A 13 10.02 1.10 16.80
C ARG A 13 11.44 1.65 16.86
N ALA A 14 12.33 1.23 15.96
CA ALA A 14 13.68 1.78 15.90
C ALA A 14 13.69 3.28 15.57
N ALA A 15 12.83 3.75 14.66
CA ALA A 15 12.67 5.17 14.36
C ALA A 15 12.09 5.95 15.56
N ALA A 16 11.08 5.40 16.22
CA ALA A 16 10.46 5.95 17.42
C ALA A 16 11.45 6.09 18.58
N GLU A 17 12.34 5.12 18.78
CA GLU A 17 13.39 5.18 19.80
C GLU A 17 14.35 6.35 19.55
N LYS A 18 14.80 6.53 18.30
CA LYS A 18 15.65 7.67 17.92
C LYS A 18 14.93 9.01 18.12
N PHE A 19 13.70 9.12 17.64
CA PHE A 19 12.88 10.31 17.81
C PHE A 19 12.62 10.64 19.29
N THR A 20 12.38 9.61 20.12
CA THR A 20 12.20 9.77 21.56
C THR A 20 13.51 10.25 22.22
N ALA A 21 14.67 9.74 21.81
CA ALA A 21 15.95 10.18 22.34
C ALA A 21 16.26 11.64 22.00
N GLU A 22 15.87 12.11 20.81
CA GLU A 22 16.11 13.47 20.34
C GLU A 22 15.13 14.49 20.92
N THR A 23 13.86 14.10 21.09
CA THR A 23 12.79 15.05 21.42
C THR A 23 12.17 14.86 22.80
N GLY A 24 12.41 13.71 23.44
CA GLY A 24 11.69 13.27 24.64
C GLY A 24 10.25 12.76 24.38
N THR A 25 9.76 12.86 23.14
CA THR A 25 8.40 12.46 22.78
C THR A 25 8.31 10.95 22.56
N LYS A 26 7.45 10.28 23.34
CA LYS A 26 7.22 8.84 23.22
C LYS A 26 6.25 8.53 22.08
N VAL A 27 6.61 7.58 21.21
CA VAL A 27 5.74 7.13 20.12
C VAL A 27 5.34 5.68 20.35
N ASN A 28 4.03 5.45 20.53
CA ASN A 28 3.47 4.10 20.67
C ASN A 28 3.06 3.55 19.30
N ILE A 29 3.65 2.42 18.88
CA ILE A 29 3.36 1.77 17.60
C ILE A 29 2.36 0.62 17.81
N GLN A 30 1.25 0.62 17.07
CA GLN A 30 0.26 -0.45 17.09
C GLN A 30 -0.06 -0.91 15.66
N ALA A 31 -0.04 -2.21 15.43
CA ALA A 31 -0.35 -2.80 14.14
C ALA A 31 -1.70 -3.51 14.17
N TYR A 32 -2.56 -3.20 13.20
CA TYR A 32 -3.87 -3.78 13.02
C TYR A 32 -3.90 -4.49 11.67
N THR A 33 -4.09 -5.80 11.65
CA THR A 33 -3.97 -6.62 10.44
C THR A 33 -5.12 -7.63 10.41
N PRO A 34 -5.66 -8.05 9.25
CA PRO A 34 -5.27 -7.68 7.88
C PRO A 34 -5.66 -6.25 7.50
N ASP A 35 -5.27 -5.84 6.30
CA ASP A 35 -5.48 -4.50 5.76
C ASP A 35 -6.94 -4.04 5.82
N ASP A 36 -7.88 -4.89 5.38
CA ASP A 36 -9.33 -4.63 5.45
C ASP A 36 -9.82 -4.30 6.88
N ALA A 37 -9.22 -4.92 7.90
CA ALA A 37 -9.55 -4.66 9.30
C ALA A 37 -8.99 -3.32 9.77
N PHE A 38 -7.84 -2.90 9.23
CA PHE A 38 -7.27 -1.58 9.49
C PHE A 38 -8.11 -0.46 8.89
N SER A 39 -8.50 -0.56 7.61
CA SER A 39 -9.38 0.44 6.98
C SER A 39 -10.72 0.55 7.71
N THR A 40 -11.29 -0.58 8.15
CA THR A 40 -12.51 -0.57 8.99
C THR A 40 -12.29 0.17 10.31
N LYS A 41 -11.14 -0.05 10.95
CA LYS A 41 -10.80 0.62 12.21
C LYS A 41 -10.61 2.12 12.03
N ILE A 42 -9.92 2.57 10.98
CA ILE A 42 -9.78 4.00 10.64
C ILE A 42 -11.16 4.62 10.46
N GLN A 43 -12.03 4.00 9.66
CA GLN A 43 -13.38 4.52 9.41
C GLN A 43 -14.22 4.60 10.69
N ALA A 44 -14.11 3.63 11.59
CA ALA A 44 -14.80 3.67 12.88
C ALA A 44 -14.26 4.79 13.78
N ALA A 45 -12.94 4.90 13.91
CA ALA A 45 -12.28 5.92 14.71
C ALA A 45 -12.51 7.34 14.19
N ALA A 46 -12.55 7.53 12.87
CA ALA A 46 -12.88 8.80 12.23
C ALA A 46 -14.26 9.32 12.65
N ARG A 47 -15.26 8.44 12.82
CA ARG A 47 -16.63 8.82 13.22
C ARG A 47 -16.74 9.21 14.69
N THR A 48 -15.84 8.71 15.55
CA THR A 48 -15.85 8.99 16.98
C THR A 48 -14.77 9.98 17.40
N ASN A 49 -14.03 10.54 16.45
CA ASN A 49 -12.89 11.42 16.69
C ASN A 49 -11.79 10.77 17.56
N ASP A 50 -11.56 9.46 17.36
CA ASP A 50 -10.59 8.63 18.09
C ASP A 50 -9.43 8.16 17.18
N LEU A 51 -9.12 8.93 16.13
CA LEU A 51 -7.95 8.66 15.28
C LEU A 51 -6.65 8.83 16.09
N PRO A 52 -5.58 8.09 15.76
CA PRO A 52 -4.27 8.29 16.38
C PRO A 52 -3.63 9.59 15.87
N ASP A 53 -2.62 10.09 16.59
CA ASP A 53 -1.87 11.29 16.17
C ASP A 53 -1.15 11.11 14.82
N VAL A 54 -0.76 9.88 14.51
CA VAL A 54 -0.09 9.50 13.26
C VAL A 54 -0.60 8.12 12.84
N MET A 55 -0.82 7.89 11.56
CA MET A 55 -1.12 6.57 11.03
C MET A 55 -0.58 6.40 9.62
N GLU A 56 -0.32 5.16 9.23
CA GLU A 56 -0.23 4.82 7.81
C GLU A 56 -1.61 4.90 7.17
N VAL A 57 -1.65 5.24 5.88
CA VAL A 57 -2.83 5.38 5.02
C VAL A 57 -2.48 4.89 3.62
N HIS A 58 -3.46 4.48 2.82
CA HIS A 58 -3.24 4.30 1.39
C HIS A 58 -3.30 5.66 0.70
N ALA A 59 -2.32 5.92 -0.16
CA ALA A 59 -2.28 7.14 -0.97
C ALA A 59 -3.46 7.19 -1.93
N LYS A 60 -3.99 8.40 -2.16
CA LYS A 60 -5.20 8.66 -2.98
C LYS A 60 -6.45 7.92 -2.48
N GLY A 61 -6.46 7.55 -1.21
CA GLY A 61 -7.45 6.68 -0.59
C GLY A 61 -7.90 7.26 0.73
N GLU A 62 -7.46 6.66 1.84
CA GLU A 62 -7.81 7.17 3.17
C GLU A 62 -7.23 8.56 3.44
N ASP A 63 -6.08 8.92 2.88
CA ASP A 63 -5.49 10.25 3.05
C ASP A 63 -6.42 11.37 2.55
N PHE A 64 -6.86 11.29 1.29
CA PHE A 64 -7.76 12.30 0.70
C PHE A 64 -9.16 12.24 1.31
N GLY A 65 -9.67 11.04 1.59
CA GLY A 65 -11.00 10.90 2.18
C GLY A 65 -11.10 11.47 3.60
N LEU A 66 -10.04 11.33 4.40
CA LEU A 66 -9.96 11.95 5.72
C LEU A 66 -9.62 13.44 5.63
N GLY A 67 -8.77 13.82 4.68
CA GLY A 67 -8.35 15.20 4.43
C GLY A 67 -9.52 16.09 4.04
N GLY A 68 -10.27 15.71 3.01
CA GLY A 68 -11.47 16.44 2.59
C GLY A 68 -12.58 16.48 3.63
N ALA A 69 -12.59 15.54 4.57
CA ALA A 69 -13.47 15.55 5.74
C ALA A 69 -12.96 16.45 6.89
N GLY A 70 -11.76 17.02 6.77
CA GLY A 70 -11.12 17.85 7.79
C GLY A 70 -10.63 17.09 9.02
N LEU A 71 -10.37 15.77 8.88
CA LEU A 71 -10.00 14.89 10.00
C LEU A 71 -8.48 14.68 10.14
N VAL A 72 -7.71 15.03 9.11
CA VAL A 72 -6.24 15.03 9.12
C VAL A 72 -5.74 16.38 8.66
N ALA A 73 -4.54 16.76 9.11
CA ALA A 73 -3.94 18.04 8.76
C ALA A 73 -3.50 18.07 7.29
N ASP A 74 -3.66 19.22 6.65
CA ASP A 74 -2.94 19.53 5.41
C ASP A 74 -1.46 19.83 5.75
N LEU A 75 -0.58 19.07 5.12
CA LEU A 75 0.87 19.08 5.26
C LEU A 75 1.56 19.88 4.15
N SER A 76 0.80 20.50 3.25
CA SER A 76 1.34 21.24 2.09
C SER A 76 2.33 22.34 2.51
N GLY A 77 2.10 22.98 3.66
CA GLY A 77 3.00 23.99 4.24
C GLY A 77 4.26 23.44 4.91
N ASP A 78 4.27 22.15 5.27
CA ASP A 78 5.38 21.49 5.98
C ASP A 78 6.28 20.67 5.05
N VAL A 79 5.79 20.32 3.86
CA VAL A 79 6.46 19.44 2.89
C VAL A 79 6.85 20.24 1.65
N ASP A 80 8.10 20.69 1.63
CA ASP A 80 8.67 21.44 0.51
C ASP A 80 9.36 20.54 -0.54
N GLU A 81 9.80 21.15 -1.64
CA GLU A 81 10.52 20.46 -2.71
C GLU A 81 11.83 19.81 -2.20
N GLU A 82 12.54 20.43 -1.27
CA GLU A 82 13.79 19.90 -0.70
C GLU A 82 13.53 18.58 0.04
N TRP A 83 12.44 18.53 0.82
CA TRP A 83 12.02 17.32 1.50
C TRP A 83 11.61 16.22 0.50
N LEU A 84 10.88 16.58 -0.56
CA LEU A 84 10.43 15.66 -1.60
C LEU A 84 11.56 15.13 -2.49
N ASP A 85 12.64 15.88 -2.64
CA ASP A 85 13.80 15.48 -3.44
C ASP A 85 14.51 14.22 -2.91
N ARG A 86 14.23 13.85 -1.66
CA ARG A 86 14.67 12.60 -1.03
C ARG A 86 14.00 11.36 -1.63
N PHE A 87 12.93 11.53 -2.39
CA PHE A 87 12.13 10.45 -2.96
C PHE A 87 12.32 10.34 -4.47
N ILE A 88 12.11 9.12 -4.99
CA ILE A 88 12.07 8.87 -6.43
C ILE A 88 10.94 9.68 -7.08
N PRO A 89 11.09 10.16 -8.33
CA PRO A 89 10.10 11.03 -8.97
C PRO A 89 8.67 10.50 -8.93
N GLN A 90 8.51 9.18 -9.08
CA GLN A 90 7.22 8.51 -9.19
C GLN A 90 6.36 8.59 -7.92
N VAL A 91 6.92 8.90 -6.75
CA VAL A 91 6.19 8.93 -5.47
C VAL A 91 6.15 10.32 -4.83
N ARG A 92 6.72 11.35 -5.48
CA ARG A 92 6.75 12.70 -4.92
C ARG A 92 5.37 13.34 -4.85
N GLU A 93 4.50 12.97 -5.80
CA GLU A 93 3.12 13.42 -5.87
C GLU A 93 2.19 12.60 -4.97
N ASP A 94 2.65 11.45 -4.44
CA ASP A 94 1.84 10.65 -3.53
C ASP A 94 1.52 11.46 -2.25
N GLY A 95 0.24 11.48 -1.91
CA GLY A 95 -0.30 12.27 -0.82
C GLY A 95 -0.67 13.71 -1.19
N THR A 96 -0.36 14.18 -2.41
CA THR A 96 -0.78 15.49 -2.93
C THR A 96 -1.96 15.35 -3.87
N VAL A 97 -2.99 16.19 -3.68
CA VAL A 97 -4.18 16.23 -4.53
C VAL A 97 -3.83 16.89 -5.85
N MET A 98 -3.68 16.07 -6.90
CA MET A 98 -3.44 16.57 -8.25
C MET A 98 -4.76 17.03 -8.88
N LYS A 99 -4.67 17.83 -9.95
CA LYS A 99 -5.85 18.33 -10.68
C LYS A 99 -6.88 17.23 -11.02
N SER A 100 -6.42 16.06 -11.49
CA SER A 100 -7.32 14.95 -11.80
C SER A 100 -8.01 14.38 -10.55
N ASP A 101 -7.30 14.31 -9.43
CA ASP A 101 -7.84 13.82 -8.17
C ASP A 101 -8.93 14.80 -7.64
N TYR A 102 -8.69 16.10 -7.80
CA TYR A 102 -9.68 17.14 -7.49
C TYR A 102 -10.90 17.05 -8.41
N GLU A 103 -10.73 16.94 -9.73
CA GLU A 103 -11.84 16.77 -10.67
C GLU A 103 -12.70 15.54 -10.34
N ASP A 104 -12.06 14.41 -10.02
CA ASP A 104 -12.74 13.17 -9.60
C ASP A 104 -13.47 13.35 -8.25
N SER A 105 -12.93 14.17 -7.35
CA SER A 105 -13.54 14.45 -6.05
C SER A 105 -14.92 15.11 -6.16
N LEU A 106 -15.20 15.84 -7.26
CA LEU A 106 -16.45 16.58 -7.47
C LEU A 106 -17.63 15.68 -7.88
N ALA A 107 -17.37 14.41 -8.21
CA ALA A 107 -18.41 13.47 -8.58
C ALA A 107 -19.38 13.19 -7.42
N GLU A 108 -20.67 13.03 -7.73
CA GLU A 108 -21.68 12.69 -6.74
C GLU A 108 -21.32 11.37 -6.03
N GLY A 109 -21.29 11.42 -4.68
CA GLY A 109 -20.94 10.26 -3.86
C GLY A 109 -19.44 9.96 -3.79
N SER A 110 -18.56 10.86 -4.25
CA SER A 110 -17.12 10.68 -4.11
C SER A 110 -16.71 10.56 -2.63
N LYS A 111 -15.73 9.69 -2.37
CA LYS A 111 -15.18 9.45 -1.04
C LYS A 111 -14.15 10.50 -0.63
N THR A 112 -13.73 11.35 -1.56
CA THR A 112 -12.68 12.37 -1.38
C THR A 112 -13.24 13.79 -1.49
N LEU A 113 -14.57 13.96 -1.36
CA LEU A 113 -15.20 15.28 -1.34
C LEU A 113 -14.53 16.21 -0.32
N GLY A 114 -14.34 17.47 -0.71
CA GLY A 114 -13.78 18.52 0.15
C GLY A 114 -12.27 18.71 0.04
N VAL A 115 -11.58 17.89 -0.76
CA VAL A 115 -10.17 18.15 -1.12
C VAL A 115 -10.07 19.32 -2.09
N GLU A 116 -8.96 20.05 -2.06
CA GLU A 116 -8.60 21.10 -3.01
C GLU A 116 -7.29 20.74 -3.75
N GLU A 117 -7.13 21.22 -4.99
CA GLU A 117 -5.91 21.01 -5.76
C GLU A 117 -4.71 21.63 -5.02
N GLY A 118 -3.67 20.81 -4.78
CA GLY A 118 -2.46 21.20 -4.06
C GLY A 118 -2.44 20.81 -2.57
N ASP A 119 -3.57 20.41 -1.99
CA ASP A 119 -3.61 19.87 -0.64
C ASP A 119 -2.67 18.66 -0.51
N ARG A 120 -2.05 18.48 0.66
CA ARG A 120 -1.24 17.29 0.97
C ARG A 120 -1.65 16.63 2.27
N TYR A 121 -2.17 15.41 2.22
CA TYR A 121 -2.68 14.71 3.41
C TYR A 121 -1.81 13.54 3.89
N SER A 122 -0.74 13.20 3.16
CA SER A 122 0.18 12.14 3.56
C SER A 122 1.59 12.34 2.99
N VAL A 123 2.54 11.56 3.52
CA VAL A 123 3.92 11.50 3.02
C VAL A 123 4.35 10.06 2.73
N PRO A 124 5.21 9.82 1.72
CA PRO A 124 5.58 8.45 1.35
C PRO A 124 6.42 7.75 2.43
N VAL A 125 6.03 6.53 2.80
CA VAL A 125 6.79 5.66 3.73
C VAL A 125 7.29 4.39 3.04
N THR A 126 6.44 3.75 2.25
CA THR A 126 6.81 2.58 1.42
C THR A 126 6.13 2.65 0.08
N VAL A 127 6.85 2.27 -0.98
CA VAL A 127 6.29 2.05 -2.31
C VAL A 127 6.24 0.54 -2.59
N GLY A 128 5.19 0.10 -3.27
CA GLY A 128 5.03 -1.28 -3.73
C GLY A 128 4.47 -1.30 -5.14
N THR A 129 4.74 -2.37 -5.87
CA THR A 129 4.14 -2.61 -7.19
C THR A 129 3.37 -3.92 -7.18
N GLN A 130 2.23 -3.93 -7.86
CA GLN A 130 1.36 -5.10 -7.98
C GLN A 130 1.86 -6.03 -9.10
N GLY A 131 1.37 -7.27 -9.13
CA GLY A 131 1.67 -8.21 -10.22
C GLY A 131 3.06 -8.85 -10.19
N MET A 132 3.84 -8.66 -9.11
CA MET A 132 5.10 -9.37 -8.94
C MET A 132 4.87 -10.84 -8.55
N VAL A 133 5.44 -11.75 -9.34
CA VAL A 133 5.46 -13.18 -9.01
C VAL A 133 6.84 -13.58 -8.53
N TYR A 134 6.92 -14.14 -7.31
CA TYR A 134 8.17 -14.63 -6.75
C TYR A 134 8.28 -16.15 -6.97
N LEU A 135 9.36 -16.57 -7.63
CA LEU A 135 9.68 -17.98 -7.86
C LEU A 135 10.93 -18.39 -7.07
N ASN A 136 10.82 -19.49 -6.33
CA ASN A 136 11.98 -20.08 -5.65
C ASN A 136 12.94 -20.69 -6.69
N LYS A 137 14.13 -20.10 -6.84
CA LYS A 137 15.13 -20.48 -7.86
C LYS A 137 15.56 -21.94 -7.79
N ASP A 138 15.78 -22.49 -6.59
CA ASP A 138 16.18 -23.90 -6.43
C ASP A 138 15.08 -24.85 -6.88
N ARG A 139 13.82 -24.48 -6.61
CA ARG A 139 12.66 -25.26 -7.04
C ARG A 139 12.42 -25.13 -8.54
N ALA A 140 12.64 -23.94 -9.11
CA ALA A 140 12.60 -23.72 -10.55
C ALA A 140 13.61 -24.62 -11.28
N ALA A 141 14.87 -24.62 -10.83
CA ALA A 141 15.93 -25.43 -11.41
C ALA A 141 15.61 -26.93 -11.37
N LYS A 142 15.11 -27.43 -10.23
CA LYS A 142 14.69 -28.84 -10.10
C LYS A 142 13.53 -29.22 -11.02
N ALA A 143 12.63 -28.28 -11.30
CA ALA A 143 11.54 -28.47 -12.25
C ALA A 143 11.94 -28.20 -13.71
N GLY A 144 13.21 -27.90 -13.99
CA GLY A 144 13.73 -27.62 -15.33
C GLY A 144 13.32 -26.24 -15.89
N ILE A 145 13.08 -25.26 -15.02
CA ILE A 145 12.77 -23.87 -15.40
C ILE A 145 14.05 -23.06 -15.26
N THR A 146 14.61 -22.63 -16.39
CA THR A 146 15.90 -21.91 -16.44
C THR A 146 15.75 -20.41 -16.69
N GLU A 147 14.63 -19.98 -17.26
CA GLU A 147 14.34 -18.57 -17.55
C GLU A 147 12.94 -18.20 -17.02
N PRO A 148 12.70 -16.93 -16.63
CA PRO A 148 11.37 -16.46 -16.30
C PRO A 148 10.43 -16.56 -17.52
N PRO A 149 9.15 -16.94 -17.33
CA PRO A 149 8.18 -16.98 -18.41
C PRO A 149 7.91 -15.57 -18.96
N THR A 150 7.82 -15.44 -20.28
CA THR A 150 7.51 -14.16 -20.96
C THR A 150 6.07 -14.06 -21.44
N THR A 151 5.30 -15.15 -21.35
CA THR A 151 3.89 -15.22 -21.75
C THR A 151 3.05 -15.90 -20.67
N TRP A 152 1.72 -15.73 -20.73
CA TRP A 152 0.79 -16.42 -19.84
C TRP A 152 0.83 -17.93 -20.04
N GLU A 153 0.98 -18.39 -21.29
CA GLU A 153 1.10 -19.80 -21.64
C GLU A 153 2.36 -20.42 -21.04
N ASP A 154 3.50 -19.73 -21.13
CA ASP A 154 4.75 -20.17 -20.50
C ASP A 154 4.61 -20.25 -18.98
N PHE A 155 3.97 -19.24 -18.38
CA PHE A 155 3.72 -19.22 -16.94
C PHE A 155 2.86 -20.41 -16.48
N ILE A 156 1.78 -20.72 -17.19
CA ILE A 156 0.93 -21.88 -16.91
C ILE A 156 1.70 -23.19 -17.12
N ALA A 157 2.51 -23.29 -18.16
CA ALA A 157 3.35 -24.46 -18.42
C ALA A 157 4.37 -24.68 -17.29
N ASP A 158 5.00 -23.62 -16.79
CA ASP A 158 5.94 -23.67 -15.67
C ASP A 158 5.28 -24.06 -14.35
N LEU A 159 4.07 -23.57 -14.08
CA LEU A 159 3.25 -24.07 -12.96
C LEU A 159 2.94 -25.57 -13.12
N GLY A 160 2.71 -26.05 -14.34
CA GLY A 160 2.56 -27.47 -14.65
C GLY A 160 3.80 -28.30 -14.31
N LYS A 161 5.00 -27.82 -14.67
CA LYS A 161 6.29 -28.46 -14.32
C LYS A 161 6.49 -28.51 -12.82
N LEU A 162 6.25 -27.39 -12.12
CA LEU A 162 6.35 -27.31 -10.66
C LEU A 162 5.39 -28.28 -9.98
N LYS A 163 4.15 -28.39 -10.45
CA LYS A 163 3.15 -29.30 -9.89
C LYS A 163 3.52 -30.77 -10.11
N LYS A 164 4.10 -31.10 -11.26
CA LYS A 164 4.61 -32.45 -11.54
C LYS A 164 5.75 -32.84 -10.60
N GLU A 165 6.68 -31.91 -10.35
CA GLU A 165 7.86 -32.16 -9.50
C GLU A 165 7.52 -32.17 -8.00
N PHE A 166 6.62 -31.28 -7.56
CA PHE A 166 6.39 -31.05 -6.12
C PHE A 166 4.97 -31.37 -5.64
N GLY A 167 4.10 -31.89 -6.50
CA GLY A 167 2.71 -32.20 -6.18
C GLY A 167 1.93 -30.98 -5.72
N GLY A 168 1.16 -31.13 -4.63
CA GLY A 168 0.36 -30.04 -4.04
C GLY A 168 1.18 -28.84 -3.53
N ARG A 169 2.50 -28.93 -3.49
CA ARG A 169 3.40 -27.83 -3.13
C ARG A 169 3.96 -27.09 -4.35
N GLY A 170 3.69 -27.55 -5.56
CA GLY A 170 4.22 -27.04 -6.82
C GLY A 170 3.25 -26.14 -7.57
N GLY A 171 2.54 -25.26 -6.86
CA GLY A 171 1.56 -24.36 -7.45
C GLY A 171 1.82 -22.92 -7.08
N LEU A 172 0.85 -22.07 -7.41
CA LEU A 172 0.83 -20.67 -7.03
C LEU A 172 0.12 -20.53 -5.67
N THR A 173 0.73 -19.76 -4.75
CA THR A 173 0.10 -19.40 -3.48
C THR A 173 -0.35 -17.95 -3.56
N ILE A 174 -1.63 -17.69 -3.29
CA ILE A 174 -2.18 -16.33 -3.31
C ILE A 174 -3.16 -16.12 -2.15
N GLY A 175 -3.21 -14.89 -1.65
CA GLY A 175 -4.02 -14.47 -0.49
C GLY A 175 -5.51 -14.27 -0.76
N LEU A 176 -6.18 -15.19 -1.47
CA LEU A 176 -7.59 -15.05 -1.89
C LEU A 176 -8.63 -14.94 -0.77
N LYS A 177 -8.23 -15.12 0.50
CA LYS A 177 -9.13 -14.94 1.65
C LYS A 177 -9.43 -13.47 1.96
N SER A 178 -8.58 -12.54 1.52
CA SER A 178 -8.86 -11.10 1.60
C SER A 178 -9.44 -10.64 0.25
N PRO A 179 -10.66 -10.08 0.22
CA PRO A 179 -11.29 -9.61 -1.00
C PRO A 179 -10.46 -8.53 -1.74
N SER A 180 -9.90 -7.56 -1.02
CA SER A 180 -9.03 -6.52 -1.59
C SER A 180 -7.77 -7.14 -2.20
N THR A 181 -7.13 -8.07 -1.49
CA THR A 181 -5.97 -8.81 -2.04
C THR A 181 -6.33 -9.54 -3.32
N ALA A 182 -7.48 -10.21 -3.38
CA ALA A 182 -7.91 -10.91 -4.59
C ALA A 182 -8.16 -9.95 -5.77
N MET A 183 -8.83 -8.83 -5.51
CA MET A 183 -9.19 -7.86 -6.54
C MET A 183 -7.96 -7.08 -7.04
N GLU A 184 -7.23 -6.44 -6.14
CA GLU A 184 -6.18 -5.46 -6.46
C GLU A 184 -4.87 -6.12 -6.87
N TRP A 185 -4.51 -7.25 -6.26
CA TRP A 185 -3.19 -7.87 -6.47
C TRP A 185 -3.21 -9.02 -7.48
N ILE A 186 -4.40 -9.41 -7.95
CA ILE A 186 -4.57 -10.52 -8.90
C ILE A 186 -5.49 -10.11 -10.05
N MET A 187 -6.76 -9.82 -9.78
CA MET A 187 -7.76 -9.64 -10.84
C MET A 187 -7.49 -8.40 -11.69
N GLN A 188 -7.18 -7.25 -11.07
CA GLN A 188 -6.82 -6.03 -11.78
C GLN A 188 -5.55 -6.20 -12.64
N PRO A 189 -4.42 -6.71 -12.11
CA PRO A 189 -3.24 -7.00 -12.93
C PRO A 189 -3.51 -7.98 -14.08
N MET A 190 -4.29 -9.04 -13.84
CA MET A 190 -4.67 -9.98 -14.89
C MET A 190 -5.52 -9.32 -15.98
N ALA A 191 -6.49 -8.49 -15.60
CA ALA A 191 -7.32 -7.76 -16.55
C ALA A 191 -6.49 -6.79 -17.40
N TYR A 192 -5.51 -6.11 -16.79
CA TYR A 192 -4.61 -5.22 -17.50
C TYR A 192 -3.74 -5.98 -18.50
N GLY A 193 -3.26 -7.17 -18.16
CA GLY A 193 -2.50 -8.03 -19.07
C GLY A 193 -3.30 -8.63 -20.24
N LEU A 194 -4.63 -8.42 -20.28
CA LEU A 194 -5.51 -8.80 -21.38
C LEU A 194 -5.89 -7.63 -22.31
N LEU A 195 -5.49 -6.40 -21.96
CA LEU A 195 -5.64 -5.19 -22.78
C LEU A 195 -4.41 -4.98 -23.66
#